data_AF-A0A496QKV8-F1
#
_entry.id   AF-A0A496QKV8-F1
#
_cell.length_a   1.000
_cell.length_b   1.000
_cell.length_c   1.000
_cell.angle_alpha   90.00
_cell.angle_beta   90.00
_cell.angle_gamma   90.00
#
_symmetry.space_group_name_H-M   'P 1'
#
loop_
_entity.id
_entity.type
_entity.pdbx_description
1 polymer ?
#
loop_
_entity_poly.entity_id
_entity_poly.type
_entity_poly.pdbx_seq_one_letter_code
_entity_poly.pdbx_strand_id
1 'polypeptide(L)'
;MLEYVEKIRKTAGKLFEEDKVDVFIGYKKGSLPMMNQPVLISNADQVDLLHWDSNCGLNLCNYLTKRTDRIGIVANGCNSRNIVTHITENQISRDQLYIVGIPCKGMIDHRAVQRAVKQKEILAIEEQGNTFTVKGKDFEDTFNKNDYLQRNCLVCTHRNPVIFDEMVAPPVEEQIEVDTYKDVKQIEGMDPEKKWNFFTRIIDKCIRCYACRNACPLCYCPTCFVDESNPQWVGKSSDPIDTMTFHILRAYHCAGRCTDCGACERVCPVGIPMRQFTKKLNKDAQELFSWEAGLTLDQRPLLDVFQPDDYNDFIR
;
A
#
# COMPACT_ATOMS: atom_id res chain seq x y z
N MET A 1 0.55 19.21 3.13
CA MET A 1 1.21 18.13 2.37
C MET A 1 1.75 18.59 1.01
N LEU A 2 1.09 19.49 0.26
CA LEU A 2 1.70 20.09 -0.95
C LEU A 2 3.04 20.78 -0.66
N GLU A 3 3.21 21.31 0.56
CA GLU A 3 4.47 21.87 1.05
C GLU A 3 5.66 20.90 0.99
N TYR A 4 5.43 19.58 0.92
CA TYR A 4 6.49 18.58 0.84
C TYR A 4 7.11 18.52 -0.56
N VAL A 5 6.37 18.94 -1.61
CA VAL A 5 6.79 18.80 -3.01
C VAL A 5 8.14 19.48 -3.25
N GLU A 6 8.28 20.74 -2.84
CA GLU A 6 9.51 21.50 -3.04
C GLU A 6 10.70 20.90 -2.31
N LYS A 7 10.47 20.37 -1.09
CA LYS A 7 11.52 19.69 -0.33
C LYS A 7 11.94 18.37 -0.99
N ILE A 8 10.99 17.58 -1.48
CA ILE A 8 11.26 16.35 -2.25
C ILE A 8 12.08 16.65 -3.49
N ARG A 9 11.65 17.63 -4.30
CA ARG A 9 12.34 18.05 -5.53
C ARG A 9 13.77 18.50 -5.25
N LYS A 10 13.94 19.36 -4.24
CA LYS A 10 15.26 19.84 -3.82
C LYS A 10 16.18 18.69 -3.36
N THR A 11 15.65 17.77 -2.54
CA THR A 11 16.44 16.63 -2.08
C THR A 11 16.79 15.69 -3.23
N ALA A 12 15.86 15.39 -4.13
CA ALA A 12 16.13 14.57 -5.32
C ALA A 12 17.20 15.21 -6.23
N GLY A 13 17.10 16.51 -6.52
CA GLY A 13 18.08 17.24 -7.32
C GLY A 13 19.48 17.18 -6.70
N LYS A 14 19.57 17.45 -5.39
CA LYS A 14 20.83 17.33 -4.63
C LYS A 14 21.44 15.93 -4.74
N LEU A 15 20.62 14.87 -4.64
CA LEU A 15 21.12 13.49 -4.71
C LEU A 15 21.70 13.14 -6.08
N PHE A 16 21.14 13.69 -7.17
CA PHE A 16 21.71 13.55 -8.51
C PHE A 16 22.98 14.39 -8.69
N GLU A 17 22.99 15.63 -8.23
CA GLU A 17 24.17 16.51 -8.29
C GLU A 17 25.37 15.94 -7.52
N GLU A 18 25.11 15.27 -6.38
CA GLU A 18 26.11 14.60 -5.56
C GLU A 18 26.46 13.18 -6.04
N ASP A 19 25.90 12.72 -7.17
CA ASP A 19 26.09 11.36 -7.72
C ASP A 19 25.85 10.26 -6.67
N LYS A 20 24.81 10.41 -5.84
CA LYS A 20 24.44 9.43 -4.79
C LYS A 20 23.43 8.40 -5.27
N VAL A 21 22.64 8.73 -6.28
CA VAL A 21 21.57 7.89 -6.81
C VAL A 21 21.62 7.91 -8.33
N ASP A 22 21.36 6.76 -8.94
CA ASP A 22 21.23 6.63 -10.41
C ASP A 22 19.77 6.84 -10.84
N VAL A 23 18.82 6.56 -9.94
CA VAL A 23 17.39 6.76 -10.14
C VAL A 23 16.75 7.33 -8.89
N PHE A 24 15.68 8.12 -9.05
CA PHE A 24 14.83 8.55 -7.96
C PHE A 24 13.37 8.14 -8.23
N ILE A 25 12.78 7.41 -7.28
CA ILE A 25 11.43 6.87 -7.35
C ILE A 25 10.50 7.74 -6.49
N GLY A 26 9.52 8.36 -7.14
CA GLY A 26 8.52 9.18 -6.49
C GLY A 26 7.16 9.05 -7.18
N TYR A 27 6.35 10.10 -7.10
CA TYR A 27 5.07 10.18 -7.81
C TYR A 27 5.07 11.38 -8.75
N LYS A 28 4.24 11.31 -9.78
CA LYS A 28 3.86 12.45 -10.62
C LYS A 28 2.35 12.56 -10.69
N LYS A 29 1.85 13.74 -11.11
CA LYS A 29 0.43 13.91 -11.42
C LYS A 29 0.01 12.93 -12.54
N GLY A 30 -1.14 12.30 -12.34
CA GLY A 30 -1.78 11.46 -13.35
C GLY A 30 -2.41 12.28 -14.46
N SER A 31 -2.82 11.62 -15.55
CA SER A 31 -3.67 12.23 -16.58
C SER A 31 -5.12 12.41 -16.10
N LEU A 32 -5.55 11.65 -15.09
CA LEU A 32 -6.84 11.76 -14.45
C LEU A 32 -6.68 12.35 -13.03
N PRO A 33 -7.59 13.24 -12.58
CA PRO A 33 -7.60 13.73 -11.21
C PRO A 33 -7.62 12.59 -10.19
N MET A 34 -6.94 12.79 -9.06
CA MET A 34 -6.78 11.80 -7.98
C MET A 34 -6.04 10.50 -8.36
N MET A 35 -5.57 10.35 -9.60
CA MET A 35 -4.87 9.15 -10.08
C MET A 35 -3.37 9.40 -10.27
N ASN A 36 -2.72 9.95 -9.24
CA ASN A 36 -1.27 10.12 -9.24
C ASN A 36 -0.56 8.76 -9.39
N GLN A 37 0.52 8.76 -10.16
CA GLN A 37 1.20 7.55 -10.59
C GLN A 37 2.68 7.58 -10.20
N PRO A 38 3.30 6.43 -9.92
CA PRO A 38 4.73 6.33 -9.73
C PRO A 38 5.50 6.91 -10.92
N VAL A 39 6.64 7.51 -10.63
CA VAL A 39 7.61 7.97 -11.63
C VAL A 39 9.01 7.61 -11.19
N LEU A 40 9.81 7.17 -12.14
CA LEU A 40 11.25 6.97 -11.98
C LEU A 40 11.91 8.04 -12.82
N ILE A 41 12.70 8.90 -12.18
CA ILE A 41 13.51 9.92 -12.85
C ILE A 41 14.98 9.52 -12.73
N SER A 42 15.79 9.86 -13.72
CA SER A 42 17.19 9.43 -13.84
C SER A 42 18.17 10.60 -13.94
N ASN A 43 17.67 11.84 -13.82
CA ASN A 43 18.46 13.05 -13.95
C ASN A 43 17.83 14.21 -13.17
N ALA A 44 18.61 15.25 -12.91
CA ALA A 44 18.18 16.41 -12.14
C ALA A 44 17.17 17.29 -12.90
N ASP A 45 17.17 17.31 -14.23
CA ASP A 45 16.22 18.07 -15.05
C ASP A 45 14.78 17.53 -14.99
N GLN A 46 14.60 16.29 -14.52
CA GLN A 46 13.29 15.67 -14.34
C GLN A 46 12.67 15.88 -12.96
N VAL A 47 13.34 16.57 -12.01
CA VAL A 47 12.82 16.71 -10.63
C VAL A 47 11.45 17.39 -10.58
N ASP A 48 11.15 18.29 -11.51
CA ASP A 48 9.87 18.98 -11.58
C ASP A 48 8.68 18.04 -11.86
N LEU A 49 8.94 16.83 -12.38
CA LEU A 49 7.92 15.79 -12.52
C LEU A 49 7.45 15.24 -11.17
N LEU A 50 8.28 15.34 -10.13
CA LEU A 50 7.96 14.84 -8.80
C LEU A 50 6.83 15.66 -8.17
N HIS A 51 5.89 14.95 -7.57
CA HIS A 51 4.69 15.48 -6.95
C HIS A 51 4.30 14.67 -5.71
N TRP A 52 3.63 15.32 -4.76
CA TRP A 52 3.12 14.68 -3.56
C TRP A 52 1.84 15.39 -3.07
N ASP A 53 0.78 14.60 -2.85
CA ASP A 53 -0.47 15.03 -2.26
C ASP A 53 -1.20 13.83 -1.63
N SER A 54 -2.46 14.00 -1.21
CA SER A 54 -3.25 12.95 -0.58
C SER A 54 -3.73 11.85 -1.55
N ASN A 55 -3.35 11.92 -2.82
CA ASN A 55 -3.67 10.96 -3.86
C ASN A 55 -2.46 10.10 -4.28
N CYS A 56 -1.28 10.31 -3.68
CA CYS A 56 -0.08 9.47 -3.87
C CYS A 56 -0.18 8.14 -3.08
N GLY A 57 -1.23 7.35 -3.36
CA GLY A 57 -1.61 6.18 -2.57
C GLY A 57 -1.12 4.82 -3.07
N LEU A 58 -0.36 4.75 -4.16
CA LEU A 58 0.28 3.50 -4.60
C LEU A 58 1.55 3.24 -3.80
N ASN A 59 1.96 1.98 -3.62
CA ASN A 59 3.21 1.67 -2.94
C ASN A 59 4.37 1.63 -3.95
N LEU A 60 5.43 2.40 -3.71
CA LEU A 60 6.58 2.51 -4.60
C LEU A 60 7.53 1.31 -4.52
N CYS A 61 7.42 0.46 -3.50
CA CYS A 61 8.32 -0.70 -3.34
C CYS A 61 8.16 -1.74 -4.47
N ASN A 62 7.05 -1.69 -5.22
CA ASN A 62 6.88 -2.44 -6.47
C ASN A 62 8.03 -2.25 -7.47
N TYR A 63 8.72 -1.11 -7.41
CA TYR A 63 9.76 -0.73 -8.33
C TYR A 63 11.17 -0.96 -7.76
N LEU A 64 11.32 -1.66 -6.63
CA LEU A 64 12.63 -1.95 -6.04
C LEU A 64 13.20 -3.29 -6.48
N THR A 65 12.34 -4.29 -6.67
CA THR A 65 12.80 -5.67 -6.88
C THR A 65 13.57 -5.82 -8.19
N LYS A 66 14.60 -6.68 -8.18
CA LYS A 66 15.47 -7.01 -9.33
C LYS A 66 16.30 -5.84 -9.87
N ARG A 67 16.42 -4.73 -9.11
CA ARG A 67 17.25 -3.59 -9.47
C ARG A 67 18.66 -3.72 -8.92
N THR A 68 19.62 -3.14 -9.64
CA THR A 68 21.05 -3.14 -9.28
C THR A 68 21.62 -1.73 -9.12
N ASP A 69 20.85 -0.72 -9.51
CA ASP A 69 21.18 0.70 -9.39
C ASP A 69 21.08 1.21 -7.94
N ARG A 70 21.65 2.40 -7.70
CA ARG A 70 21.51 3.20 -6.48
C ARG A 70 20.21 4.01 -6.57
N ILE A 71 19.34 3.89 -5.58
CA ILE A 71 17.95 4.31 -5.66
C ILE A 71 17.65 5.35 -4.57
N GLY A 72 17.27 6.55 -4.99
CA GLY A 72 16.51 7.46 -4.14
C GLY A 72 15.03 7.07 -4.15
N ILE A 73 14.35 7.05 -3.00
CA ILE A 73 12.93 6.72 -2.94
C ILE A 73 12.19 7.56 -1.91
N VAL A 74 11.01 8.05 -2.29
CA VAL A 74 10.06 8.66 -1.35
C VAL A 74 9.35 7.58 -0.54
N ALA A 75 9.35 7.68 0.78
CA ALA A 75 8.70 6.71 1.65
C ALA A 75 7.89 7.37 2.77
N ASN A 76 6.58 7.09 2.80
CA ASN A 76 5.77 7.25 4.01
C ASN A 76 5.84 5.99 4.89
N GLY A 77 5.14 5.98 6.03
CA GLY A 77 5.11 4.83 6.94
C GLY A 77 4.85 3.47 6.29
N CYS A 78 3.82 3.36 5.44
CA CYS A 78 3.52 2.07 4.80
C CYS A 78 4.54 1.69 3.71
N ASN A 79 5.11 2.66 2.98
CA ASN A 79 6.19 2.40 2.03
C ASN A 79 7.47 1.97 2.76
N SER A 80 7.92 2.69 3.80
CA SER A 80 9.13 2.34 4.53
C SER A 80 9.04 0.96 5.20
N ARG A 81 7.85 0.58 5.69
CA ARG A 81 7.63 -0.77 6.23
C ARG A 81 7.78 -1.84 5.16
N ASN A 82 7.31 -1.58 3.94
CA ASN A 82 7.56 -2.50 2.82
C ASN A 82 9.02 -2.50 2.38
N ILE A 83 9.74 -1.39 2.48
CA ILE A 83 11.19 -1.36 2.26
C ILE A 83 11.88 -2.29 3.27
N VAL A 84 11.54 -2.22 4.56
CA VAL A 84 12.03 -3.16 5.58
C VAL A 84 11.78 -4.60 5.16
N THR A 85 10.54 -4.95 4.77
CA THR A 85 10.20 -6.29 4.29
C THR A 85 11.03 -6.71 3.06
N HIS A 86 11.28 -5.79 2.11
CA HIS A 86 12.11 -6.09 0.94
C HIS A 86 13.56 -6.34 1.31
N ILE A 87 14.10 -5.59 2.25
CA ILE A 87 15.47 -5.78 2.74
C ILE A 87 15.59 -7.11 3.47
N THR A 88 14.70 -7.41 4.42
CA THR A 88 14.76 -8.65 5.21
C THR A 88 14.51 -9.91 4.37
N GLU A 89 13.78 -9.79 3.25
CA GLU A 89 13.58 -10.85 2.27
C GLU A 89 14.60 -10.85 1.12
N ASN A 90 15.70 -10.08 1.24
CA ASN A 90 16.80 -10.02 0.28
C ASN A 90 16.38 -9.62 -1.15
N GLN A 91 15.34 -8.79 -1.29
CA GLN A 91 14.88 -8.28 -2.60
C GLN A 91 15.59 -7.00 -3.02
N ILE A 92 16.16 -6.27 -2.06
CA ILE A 92 16.95 -5.05 -2.24
C ILE A 92 17.91 -4.94 -1.06
N SER A 93 19.10 -4.38 -1.27
CA SER A 93 20.02 -4.11 -0.17
C SER A 93 19.85 -2.70 0.39
N ARG A 94 20.09 -2.52 1.70
CA ARG A 94 19.91 -1.22 2.39
C ARG A 94 20.87 -0.15 1.86
N ASP A 95 22.07 -0.53 1.47
CA ASP A 95 23.10 0.34 0.89
C ASP A 95 22.76 0.85 -0.51
N GLN A 96 21.89 0.15 -1.24
CA GLN A 96 21.34 0.62 -2.53
C GLN A 96 20.33 1.76 -2.36
N LEU A 97 19.87 2.07 -1.14
CA LEU A 97 18.75 2.97 -0.92
C LEU A 97 19.16 4.29 -0.25
N TYR A 98 18.62 5.39 -0.78
CA TYR A 98 18.49 6.66 -0.09
C TYR A 98 17.00 6.98 0.10
N ILE A 99 16.52 6.93 1.33
CA ILE A 99 15.11 7.00 1.68
C ILE A 99 14.74 8.41 2.13
N VAL A 100 13.94 9.10 1.31
CA VAL A 100 13.36 10.40 1.61
C VAL A 100 12.02 10.20 2.31
N GLY A 101 12.05 10.33 3.64
CA GLY A 101 10.93 10.07 4.53
C GLY A 101 9.85 11.16 4.48
N ILE A 102 8.57 10.73 4.45
CA ILE A 102 7.41 11.62 4.44
C ILE A 102 6.44 11.28 5.58
N PRO A 103 6.14 12.22 6.50
CA PRO A 103 5.08 12.03 7.47
C PRO A 103 3.70 12.11 6.79
N CYS A 104 2.88 11.09 7.00
CA CYS A 104 1.62 10.89 6.29
C CYS A 104 0.40 11.14 7.17
N LYS A 105 -0.50 12.04 6.73
CA LYS A 105 -1.79 12.31 7.40
C LYS A 105 -2.96 11.53 6.77
N GLY A 106 -2.65 10.44 6.07
CA GLY A 106 -3.63 9.62 5.34
C GLY A 106 -3.84 10.04 3.87
N MET A 107 -4.34 9.08 3.09
CA MET A 107 -4.64 9.20 1.66
C MET A 107 -6.15 9.24 1.43
N ILE A 108 -6.59 9.99 0.42
CA ILE A 108 -8.01 10.11 0.04
C ILE A 108 -8.47 8.85 -0.71
N ASP A 109 -9.70 8.42 -0.42
CA ASP A 109 -10.46 7.44 -1.20
C ASP A 109 -11.18 8.13 -2.36
N HIS A 110 -10.56 8.08 -3.53
CA HIS A 110 -11.13 8.63 -4.77
C HIS A 110 -12.54 8.10 -5.08
N ARG A 111 -12.91 6.88 -4.64
CA ARG A 111 -14.28 6.36 -4.84
C ARG A 111 -15.27 6.98 -3.87
N ALA A 112 -14.86 7.31 -2.66
CA ALA A 112 -15.69 8.06 -1.71
C ALA A 112 -15.97 9.47 -2.23
N VAL A 113 -14.95 10.14 -2.77
CA VAL A 113 -15.11 11.44 -3.44
C VAL A 113 -16.05 11.34 -4.63
N GLN A 114 -15.84 10.36 -5.52
CA GLN A 114 -16.70 10.15 -6.69
C GLN A 114 -18.17 9.92 -6.30
N ARG A 115 -18.43 9.20 -5.20
CA ARG A 115 -19.80 9.03 -4.66
C ARG A 115 -20.39 10.33 -4.13
N ALA A 116 -19.60 11.14 -3.41
CA ALA A 116 -20.08 12.42 -2.85
C ALA A 116 -20.50 13.41 -3.94
N VAL A 117 -19.78 13.45 -5.06
CA VAL A 117 -20.14 14.27 -6.22
C VAL A 117 -21.16 13.59 -7.15
N LYS A 118 -21.86 12.55 -6.67
CA LYS A 118 -22.91 11.82 -7.40
C LYS A 118 -22.45 11.27 -8.76
N GLN A 119 -21.22 10.75 -8.82
CA GLN A 119 -20.61 10.19 -10.03
C GLN A 119 -20.41 11.20 -11.17
N LYS A 120 -20.49 12.51 -10.91
CA LYS A 120 -20.17 13.55 -11.91
C LYS A 120 -18.68 13.49 -12.30
N GLU A 121 -18.38 13.88 -13.53
CA GLU A 121 -17.00 13.96 -14.01
C GLU A 121 -16.21 15.01 -13.23
N ILE A 122 -15.08 14.58 -12.66
CA ILE A 122 -14.14 15.44 -11.94
C ILE A 122 -13.04 15.86 -12.91
N LEU A 123 -12.83 17.16 -13.05
CA LEU A 123 -11.84 17.75 -13.95
C LEU A 123 -10.57 18.19 -13.20
N ALA A 124 -10.72 18.60 -11.93
CA ALA A 124 -9.59 18.97 -11.09
C ALA A 124 -9.85 18.71 -9.60
N ILE A 125 -8.76 18.57 -8.86
CA ILE A 125 -8.76 18.53 -7.40
C ILE A 125 -7.63 19.43 -6.89
N GLU A 126 -7.96 20.27 -5.90
CA GLU A 126 -7.03 21.20 -5.28
C GLU A 126 -7.05 20.98 -3.77
N GLU A 127 -5.89 20.71 -3.17
CA GLU A 127 -5.75 20.51 -1.72
C GLU A 127 -5.27 21.80 -1.04
N GLN A 128 -5.95 22.20 0.04
CA GLN A 128 -5.54 23.32 0.88
C GLN A 128 -5.67 22.94 2.36
N GLY A 129 -4.52 22.75 3.02
CA GLY A 129 -4.50 22.35 4.42
C GLY A 129 -5.21 21.02 4.67
N ASN A 130 -6.33 21.05 5.39
CA ASN A 130 -7.14 19.87 5.73
C ASN A 130 -8.43 19.77 4.89
N THR A 131 -8.60 20.60 3.88
CA THR A 131 -9.72 20.56 2.95
C THR A 131 -9.23 20.32 1.53
N PHE A 132 -10.12 19.83 0.68
CA PHE A 132 -9.88 19.73 -0.75
C PHE A 132 -11.12 20.15 -1.53
N THR A 133 -10.90 20.79 -2.66
CA THR A 133 -11.94 21.27 -3.55
C THR A 133 -11.93 20.43 -4.83
N VAL A 134 -13.10 19.93 -5.20
CA VAL A 134 -13.33 19.12 -6.40
C VAL A 134 -14.09 19.96 -7.40
N LYS A 135 -13.51 20.13 -8.59
CA LYS A 135 -14.08 20.93 -9.68
C LYS A 135 -14.48 20.01 -10.83
N GLY A 136 -15.71 20.16 -11.30
CA GLY A 136 -16.16 19.59 -12.57
C GLY A 136 -16.64 20.68 -13.52
N LYS A 137 -17.38 20.28 -14.57
CA LYS A 137 -17.86 21.22 -15.59
C LYS A 137 -18.79 22.31 -15.02
N ASP A 138 -19.74 21.89 -14.18
CA ASP A 138 -20.84 22.74 -13.68
C ASP A 138 -20.98 22.64 -12.15
N PHE A 139 -19.92 22.27 -11.44
CA PHE A 139 -19.93 22.18 -9.98
C PHE A 139 -18.54 22.38 -9.38
N GLU A 140 -18.55 22.88 -8.14
CA GLU A 140 -17.38 23.01 -7.29
C GLU A 140 -17.81 22.72 -5.86
N ASP A 141 -17.27 21.63 -5.29
CA ASP A 141 -17.60 21.20 -3.93
C ASP A 141 -16.32 21.11 -3.09
N THR A 142 -16.39 21.58 -1.85
CA THR A 142 -15.27 21.53 -0.90
C THR A 142 -15.57 20.56 0.23
N PHE A 143 -14.61 19.70 0.54
CA PHE A 143 -14.74 18.63 1.52
C PHE A 143 -13.62 18.69 2.57
N ASN A 144 -13.91 18.20 3.77
CA ASN A 144 -12.89 17.94 4.78
C ASN A 144 -12.17 16.63 4.44
N LYS A 145 -10.84 16.64 4.41
CA LYS A 145 -10.02 15.48 4.06
C LYS A 145 -10.29 14.27 4.96
N ASN A 146 -10.49 14.49 6.26
CA ASN A 146 -10.61 13.41 7.24
C ASN A 146 -11.86 12.54 7.01
N ASP A 147 -12.89 13.09 6.37
CA ASP A 147 -14.14 12.38 6.07
C ASP A 147 -14.02 11.46 4.85
N TYR A 148 -12.94 11.60 4.07
CA TYR A 148 -12.74 10.92 2.78
C TYR A 148 -11.46 10.09 2.75
N LEU A 149 -10.88 9.74 3.90
CA LEU A 149 -9.69 8.90 3.95
C LEU A 149 -9.97 7.46 3.52
N GLN A 150 -8.95 6.80 2.95
CA GLN A 150 -8.99 5.36 2.69
C GLN A 150 -9.17 4.58 4.00
N ARG A 151 -9.86 3.43 3.92
CA ARG A 151 -10.19 2.59 5.08
C ARG A 151 -8.97 2.14 5.89
N ASN A 152 -7.80 2.01 5.28
CA ASN A 152 -6.55 1.71 5.99
C ASN A 152 -6.00 2.94 6.70
N CYS A 153 -6.04 4.10 6.05
CA CYS A 153 -5.55 5.35 6.62
C CYS A 153 -6.35 5.79 7.85
N LEU A 154 -7.66 5.52 7.88
CA LEU A 154 -8.53 5.77 9.05
C LEU A 154 -8.08 5.06 10.33
N VAL A 155 -7.38 3.93 10.19
CA VAL A 155 -6.92 3.11 11.33
C VAL A 155 -5.41 2.92 11.36
N CYS A 156 -4.67 3.74 10.63
CA CYS A 156 -3.22 3.61 10.51
C CYS A 156 -2.50 4.12 11.76
N THR A 157 -1.71 3.26 12.39
CA THR A 157 -0.88 3.55 13.58
C THR A 157 0.60 3.83 13.22
N HIS A 158 0.92 3.93 11.92
CA HIS A 158 2.27 4.11 11.38
C HIS A 158 2.29 5.21 10.31
N ARG A 159 2.11 6.46 10.75
CA ARG A 159 2.06 7.67 9.93
C ARG A 159 3.45 8.14 9.51
N ASN A 160 4.46 7.84 10.31
CA ASN A 160 5.85 8.20 10.02
C ASN A 160 6.63 7.02 9.44
N PRO A 161 7.64 7.27 8.60
CA PRO A 161 8.52 6.23 8.12
C PRO A 161 9.32 5.60 9.27
N VAL A 162 9.40 4.27 9.27
CA VAL A 162 10.17 3.49 10.28
C VAL A 162 11.67 3.50 10.01
N ILE A 163 12.06 3.66 8.75
CA ILE A 163 13.44 3.84 8.28
C ILE A 163 13.45 4.97 7.26
N PHE A 164 14.45 5.85 7.35
CA PHE A 164 14.68 6.96 6.43
C PHE A 164 16.12 7.47 6.56
N ASP A 165 16.60 8.21 5.55
CA ASP A 165 17.88 8.93 5.57
C ASP A 165 17.67 10.44 5.79
N GLU A 166 16.62 11.01 5.20
CA GLU A 166 16.24 12.42 5.37
C GLU A 166 14.71 12.55 5.43
N MET A 167 14.20 13.35 6.38
CA MET A 167 12.78 13.68 6.47
C MET A 167 12.46 14.99 5.75
N VAL A 168 11.35 15.03 5.00
CA VAL A 168 10.91 16.26 4.32
C VAL A 168 10.17 17.23 5.25
N ALA A 169 9.69 16.74 6.39
CA ALA A 169 8.99 17.51 7.42
C ALA A 169 9.10 16.80 8.78
N PRO A 170 8.90 17.50 9.90
CA PRO A 170 8.86 16.87 11.22
C PRO A 170 7.82 15.74 11.30
N PRO A 171 8.07 14.70 12.12
CA PRO A 171 7.10 13.63 12.35
C PRO A 171 5.72 14.16 12.78
N VAL A 172 4.66 13.48 12.37
CA VAL A 172 3.30 13.73 12.82
C VAL A 172 2.93 12.79 13.97
N GLU A 173 1.93 13.14 14.77
CA GLU A 173 1.45 12.25 15.82
C GLU A 173 0.91 10.93 15.25
N GLU A 174 1.34 9.84 15.88
CA GLU A 174 0.81 8.50 15.61
C GLU A 174 -0.58 8.31 16.23
N GLN A 175 -1.37 7.41 15.65
CA GLN A 175 -2.66 7.04 16.23
C GLN A 175 -2.46 5.90 17.23
N ILE A 176 -2.81 6.12 18.50
CA ILE A 176 -2.53 5.17 19.59
C ILE A 176 -3.80 4.43 20.05
N GLU A 177 -4.97 5.07 20.00
CA GLU A 177 -6.24 4.54 20.54
C GLU A 177 -7.22 4.08 19.45
N VAL A 178 -6.71 3.46 18.38
CA VAL A 178 -7.55 2.97 17.27
C VAL A 178 -7.57 1.46 17.23
N ASP A 179 -8.77 0.86 17.28
CA ASP A 179 -8.95 -0.58 17.09
C ASP A 179 -8.77 -0.92 15.60
N THR A 180 -7.53 -1.22 15.23
CA THR A 180 -7.14 -1.56 13.87
C THR A 180 -7.89 -2.77 13.34
N TYR A 181 -8.34 -3.71 14.20
CA TYR A 181 -8.98 -4.97 13.79
C TYR A 181 -10.49 -5.04 14.08
N LYS A 182 -11.15 -3.91 14.33
CA LYS A 182 -12.59 -3.85 14.61
C LYS A 182 -13.45 -4.58 13.56
N ASP A 183 -13.15 -4.38 12.28
CA ASP A 183 -13.87 -5.04 11.17
C ASP A 183 -13.58 -6.55 11.09
N VAL A 184 -12.34 -6.96 11.39
CA VAL A 184 -11.97 -8.38 11.47
C VAL A 184 -12.74 -9.07 12.58
N LYS A 185 -12.78 -8.50 13.79
CA LYS A 185 -13.52 -9.05 14.95
C LYS A 185 -15.01 -9.23 14.64
N GLN A 186 -15.60 -8.26 13.93
CA GLN A 186 -17.01 -8.35 13.47
C GLN A 186 -17.22 -9.55 12.53
N ILE A 187 -16.30 -9.80 11.60
CA ILE A 187 -16.39 -10.93 10.65
C ILE A 187 -16.10 -12.26 11.35
N GLU A 188 -15.14 -12.30 12.28
CA GLU A 188 -14.80 -13.49 13.06
C GLU A 188 -16.01 -14.04 13.82
N GLY A 189 -16.81 -13.14 14.41
CA GLY A 189 -18.04 -13.46 15.14
C GLY A 189 -19.24 -13.89 14.27
N MET A 190 -19.12 -13.90 12.93
CA MET A 190 -20.16 -14.42 12.05
C MET A 190 -20.19 -15.95 12.05
N ASP A 191 -21.40 -16.52 11.95
CA ASP A 191 -21.60 -17.95 11.67
C ASP A 191 -20.82 -18.39 10.41
N PRO A 192 -20.30 -19.62 10.35
CA PRO A 192 -19.48 -20.09 9.22
C PRO A 192 -20.10 -19.85 7.84
N GLU A 193 -21.39 -20.13 7.67
CA GLU A 193 -22.11 -19.91 6.42
C GLU A 193 -22.23 -18.41 6.07
N LYS A 194 -22.54 -17.56 7.06
CA LYS A 194 -22.61 -16.11 6.86
C LYS A 194 -21.24 -15.53 6.49
N LYS A 195 -20.17 -16.03 7.11
CA LYS A 195 -18.78 -15.67 6.82
C LYS A 195 -18.38 -16.06 5.40
N TRP A 196 -18.68 -17.29 4.98
CA TRP A 196 -18.44 -17.74 3.61
C TRP A 196 -19.20 -16.89 2.59
N ASN A 197 -20.48 -16.62 2.86
CA ASN A 197 -21.32 -15.77 2.02
C ASN A 197 -20.81 -14.32 1.95
N PHE A 198 -20.27 -13.78 3.04
CA PHE A 198 -19.64 -12.46 3.05
C PHE A 198 -18.45 -12.43 2.07
N PHE A 199 -17.50 -13.35 2.19
CA PHE A 199 -16.32 -13.39 1.32
C PHE A 199 -16.67 -13.68 -0.13
N THR A 200 -17.65 -14.55 -0.38
CA THR A 200 -18.14 -14.84 -1.73
C THR A 200 -18.76 -13.60 -2.37
N ARG A 201 -19.55 -12.82 -1.61
CA ARG A 201 -20.19 -11.59 -2.10
C ARG A 201 -19.20 -10.48 -2.39
N ILE A 202 -18.16 -10.30 -1.57
CA ILE A 202 -17.22 -9.17 -1.82
C ILE A 202 -16.37 -9.35 -3.08
N ILE A 203 -16.27 -10.59 -3.63
CA ILE A 203 -15.50 -10.89 -4.84
C ILE A 203 -16.38 -11.26 -6.05
N ASP A 204 -17.70 -11.18 -5.93
CA ASP A 204 -18.66 -11.61 -6.96
C ASP A 204 -18.45 -10.90 -8.32
N LYS A 205 -18.02 -9.64 -8.28
CA LYS A 205 -17.73 -8.79 -9.42
C LYS A 205 -16.27 -8.87 -9.89
N CYS A 206 -15.46 -9.76 -9.32
CA CYS A 206 -14.06 -9.87 -9.68
C CYS A 206 -13.90 -10.31 -11.14
N ILE A 207 -13.30 -9.44 -11.94
CA ILE A 207 -12.99 -9.71 -13.36
C ILE A 207 -11.62 -10.34 -13.56
N ARG A 208 -10.93 -10.76 -12.48
CA ARG A 208 -9.58 -11.35 -12.49
C ARG A 208 -8.55 -10.60 -13.35
N CYS A 209 -8.61 -9.27 -13.36
CA CYS A 209 -7.64 -8.41 -14.06
C CYS A 209 -6.24 -8.37 -13.40
N TYR A 210 -6.09 -8.96 -12.21
CA TYR A 210 -4.86 -9.02 -11.42
C TYR A 210 -4.20 -7.68 -11.05
N ALA A 211 -4.90 -6.55 -11.21
CA ALA A 211 -4.40 -5.25 -10.77
C ALA A 211 -3.98 -5.27 -9.28
N CYS A 212 -4.78 -5.91 -8.43
CA CYS A 212 -4.47 -6.04 -6.99
C CYS A 212 -3.21 -6.87 -6.70
N ARG A 213 -2.85 -7.84 -7.55
CA ARG A 213 -1.59 -8.59 -7.49
C ARG A 213 -0.45 -7.70 -7.95
N ASN A 214 -0.57 -7.09 -9.12
CA ASN A 214 0.49 -6.29 -9.74
C ASN A 214 0.82 -5.02 -8.93
N ALA A 215 -0.15 -4.45 -8.21
CA ALA A 215 0.06 -3.29 -7.33
C ALA A 215 0.60 -3.65 -5.93
N CYS A 216 0.74 -4.95 -5.60
CA CYS A 216 1.17 -5.38 -4.28
C CYS A 216 2.70 -5.42 -4.20
N PRO A 217 3.33 -4.72 -3.25
CA PRO A 217 4.79 -4.72 -3.10
C PRO A 217 5.34 -6.08 -2.69
N LEU A 218 4.51 -7.06 -2.33
CA LEU A 218 4.95 -8.38 -1.88
C LEU A 218 4.87 -9.45 -2.99
N CYS A 219 4.35 -9.09 -4.16
CA CYS A 219 4.15 -10.01 -5.27
C CYS A 219 5.34 -9.98 -6.25
N TYR A 220 6.49 -10.50 -5.80
CA TYR A 220 7.73 -10.55 -6.59
C TYR A 220 8.31 -11.96 -6.76
N CYS A 221 7.52 -13.00 -6.43
CA CYS A 221 7.93 -14.39 -6.63
C CYS A 221 8.35 -14.62 -8.10
N PRO A 222 9.43 -15.37 -8.35
CA PRO A 222 9.87 -15.68 -9.72
C PRO A 222 8.83 -16.52 -10.47
N THR A 223 8.08 -17.33 -9.73
CA THR A 223 7.01 -18.21 -10.22
C THR A 223 5.72 -17.88 -9.46
N CYS A 224 4.64 -17.61 -10.19
CA CYS A 224 3.34 -17.26 -9.61
C CYS A 224 2.30 -18.35 -9.92
N PHE A 225 1.59 -18.84 -8.89
CA PHE A 225 0.51 -19.82 -9.03
C PHE A 225 -0.60 -19.40 -10.01
N VAL A 226 -0.76 -18.09 -10.24
CA VAL A 226 -1.71 -17.53 -11.22
C VAL A 226 -1.25 -17.75 -12.64
N ASP A 227 0.06 -17.69 -12.87
CA ASP A 227 0.66 -17.71 -14.20
C ASP A 227 1.01 -19.17 -14.60
N GLU A 228 1.38 -20.01 -13.63
CA GLU A 228 1.70 -21.42 -13.81
C GLU A 228 0.56 -22.25 -14.45
N SER A 229 0.95 -23.10 -15.40
CA SER A 229 0.05 -24.07 -16.05
C SER A 229 0.33 -25.52 -15.65
N ASN A 230 1.44 -25.80 -14.96
CA ASN A 230 1.78 -27.17 -14.52
C ASN A 230 2.55 -27.19 -13.18
N PRO A 231 1.90 -27.55 -12.06
CA PRO A 231 0.47 -27.82 -11.93
C PRO A 231 -0.35 -26.52 -12.09
N GLN A 232 -1.54 -26.63 -12.71
CA GLN A 232 -2.46 -25.51 -12.80
C GLN A 232 -3.24 -25.37 -11.49
N TRP A 233 -2.96 -24.31 -10.72
CA TRP A 233 -3.64 -24.03 -9.45
C TRP A 233 -4.98 -23.33 -9.61
N VAL A 234 -5.07 -22.46 -10.62
CA VAL A 234 -6.28 -21.70 -10.94
C VAL A 234 -6.49 -21.68 -12.45
N GLY A 235 -7.73 -21.84 -12.89
CA GLY A 235 -8.12 -21.64 -14.28
C GLY A 235 -7.88 -20.19 -14.74
N LYS A 236 -7.99 -19.95 -16.05
CA LYS A 236 -7.82 -18.60 -16.66
C LYS A 236 -9.15 -17.86 -16.86
N SER A 237 -10.29 -18.50 -16.59
CA SER A 237 -11.63 -17.91 -16.64
C SER A 237 -11.97 -17.14 -15.35
N SER A 238 -13.13 -16.48 -15.31
CA SER A 238 -13.70 -15.88 -14.10
C SER A 238 -14.58 -16.86 -13.32
N ASP A 239 -14.24 -18.16 -13.33
CA ASP A 239 -14.97 -19.16 -12.55
C ASP A 239 -14.97 -18.79 -11.04
N PRO A 240 -16.10 -18.91 -10.33
CA PRO A 240 -16.18 -18.52 -8.91
C PRO A 240 -15.21 -19.29 -8.00
N ILE A 241 -14.96 -20.57 -8.26
CA ILE A 241 -14.05 -21.39 -7.47
C ILE A 241 -12.62 -20.91 -7.69
N ASP A 242 -12.21 -20.71 -8.94
CA ASP A 242 -10.88 -20.20 -9.24
C ASP A 242 -10.67 -18.77 -8.70
N THR A 243 -11.71 -17.94 -8.75
CA THR A 243 -11.69 -16.58 -8.22
C THR A 243 -11.48 -16.59 -6.71
N MET A 244 -12.25 -17.40 -5.99
CA MET A 244 -12.07 -17.58 -4.54
C MET A 244 -10.67 -18.12 -4.21
N THR A 245 -10.22 -19.16 -4.91
CA THR A 245 -8.89 -19.75 -4.75
C THR A 245 -7.79 -18.72 -4.94
N PHE A 246 -7.89 -17.86 -5.96
CA PHE A 246 -6.95 -16.75 -6.17
C PHE A 246 -6.89 -15.81 -4.96
N HIS A 247 -8.03 -15.38 -4.43
CA HIS A 247 -8.08 -14.45 -3.30
C HIS A 247 -7.52 -15.07 -2.02
N ILE A 248 -7.85 -16.34 -1.75
CA ILE A 248 -7.36 -17.08 -0.59
C ILE A 248 -5.85 -17.31 -0.69
N LEU A 249 -5.36 -17.94 -1.77
CA LEU A 249 -3.93 -18.25 -1.93
C LEU A 249 -3.06 -16.99 -1.90
N ARG A 250 -3.49 -15.92 -2.56
CA ARG A 250 -2.79 -14.63 -2.52
C ARG A 250 -2.71 -14.08 -1.09
N ALA A 251 -3.78 -14.19 -0.31
CA ALA A 251 -3.78 -13.74 1.08
C ALA A 251 -2.79 -14.54 1.93
N TYR A 252 -2.78 -15.88 1.79
CA TYR A 252 -1.81 -16.75 2.46
C TYR A 252 -0.36 -16.41 2.09
N HIS A 253 -0.05 -16.14 0.82
CA HIS A 253 1.30 -15.69 0.42
C HIS A 253 1.73 -14.33 1.03
N CYS A 254 0.76 -13.55 1.53
CA CYS A 254 1.00 -12.28 2.21
C CYS A 254 0.97 -12.39 3.75
N ALA A 255 0.71 -13.58 4.31
CA ALA A 255 0.64 -13.79 5.76
C ALA A 255 1.96 -13.38 6.42
N GLY A 256 1.90 -12.57 7.48
CA GLY A 256 3.09 -12.01 8.15
C GLY A 256 3.87 -10.95 7.35
N ARG A 257 3.53 -10.70 6.07
CA ARG A 257 4.27 -9.77 5.19
C ARG A 257 3.48 -8.49 4.89
N CYS A 258 2.15 -8.54 4.96
CA CYS A 258 1.27 -7.43 4.61
C CYS A 258 1.37 -6.26 5.61
N THR A 259 1.80 -5.09 5.13
CA THR A 259 1.88 -3.82 5.88
C THR A 259 0.59 -3.01 5.86
N ASP A 260 -0.50 -3.59 5.33
CA ASP A 260 -1.81 -2.95 5.24
C ASP A 260 -1.85 -1.64 4.42
N CYS A 261 -0.93 -1.50 3.44
CA CYS A 261 -0.75 -0.25 2.67
C CYS A 261 -1.93 0.15 1.76
N GLY A 262 -2.88 -0.74 1.48
CA GLY A 262 -4.10 -0.43 0.70
C GLY A 262 -3.92 -0.33 -0.81
N ALA A 263 -2.71 -0.48 -1.35
CA ALA A 263 -2.45 -0.38 -2.79
C ALA A 263 -3.34 -1.32 -3.63
N CYS A 264 -3.61 -2.53 -3.14
CA CYS A 264 -4.46 -3.52 -3.81
C CYS A 264 -5.94 -3.12 -3.91
N GLU A 265 -6.48 -2.40 -2.91
CA GLU A 265 -7.86 -1.88 -2.93
C GLU A 265 -7.95 -0.63 -3.81
N ARG A 266 -6.91 0.22 -3.77
CA ARG A 266 -6.84 1.43 -4.57
C ARG A 266 -7.00 1.13 -6.05
N VAL A 267 -6.31 0.12 -6.58
CA VAL A 267 -6.30 -0.22 -8.01
C VAL A 267 -7.46 -1.08 -8.50
N CYS A 268 -8.32 -1.60 -7.62
CA CYS A 268 -9.36 -2.54 -8.03
C CYS A 268 -10.48 -1.83 -8.83
N PRO A 269 -10.67 -2.08 -10.15
CA PRO A 269 -11.65 -1.33 -10.94
C PRO A 269 -13.10 -1.54 -10.46
N VAL A 270 -13.38 -2.68 -9.82
CA VAL A 270 -14.69 -3.04 -9.27
C VAL A 270 -14.80 -2.84 -7.75
N GLY A 271 -13.80 -2.20 -7.13
CA GLY A 271 -13.88 -1.75 -5.72
C GLY A 271 -13.87 -2.86 -4.66
N ILE A 272 -13.25 -4.01 -4.93
CA ILE A 272 -13.15 -5.11 -3.96
C ILE A 272 -12.27 -4.69 -2.76
N PRO A 273 -12.75 -4.88 -1.51
CA PRO A 273 -11.99 -4.59 -0.30
C PRO A 273 -10.99 -5.73 0.00
N MET A 274 -9.94 -5.83 -0.82
CA MET A 274 -8.90 -6.87 -0.77
C MET A 274 -8.29 -7.07 0.62
N ARG A 275 -8.22 -6.03 1.46
CA ARG A 275 -7.62 -6.13 2.80
C ARG A 275 -8.43 -7.01 3.73
N GLN A 276 -9.72 -7.24 3.47
CA GLN A 276 -10.53 -8.16 4.30
C GLN A 276 -9.96 -9.58 4.35
N PHE A 277 -9.23 -10.00 3.31
CA PHE A 277 -8.55 -11.30 3.29
C PHE A 277 -7.23 -11.30 4.08
N THR A 278 -6.43 -10.23 3.98
CA THR A 278 -5.09 -10.19 4.60
C THR A 278 -5.09 -9.69 6.04
N LYS A 279 -6.06 -8.86 6.41
CA LYS A 279 -6.08 -8.17 7.71
C LYS A 279 -6.33 -9.13 8.87
N LYS A 280 -7.08 -10.21 8.65
CA LYS A 280 -7.20 -11.32 9.58
C LYS A 280 -5.85 -12.00 9.82
N LEU A 281 -5.07 -12.24 8.76
CA LEU A 281 -3.73 -12.83 8.88
C LEU A 281 -2.75 -11.90 9.63
N ASN A 282 -2.89 -10.58 9.48
CA ASN A 282 -2.13 -9.61 10.27
C ASN A 282 -2.52 -9.64 11.76
N LYS A 283 -3.82 -9.75 12.07
CA LYS A 283 -4.31 -9.93 13.44
C LYS A 283 -3.72 -11.19 14.07
N ASP A 284 -3.77 -12.31 13.35
CA ASP A 284 -3.23 -13.58 13.83
C ASP A 284 -1.72 -13.52 14.06
N ALA A 285 -0.99 -12.89 13.14
CA ALA A 285 0.45 -12.68 13.31
C ALA A 285 0.75 -11.89 14.59
N GLN A 286 -0.04 -10.86 14.90
CA GLN A 286 0.13 -10.08 16.12
C GLN A 286 -0.26 -10.87 17.37
N GLU A 287 -1.44 -11.49 17.40
CA GLU A 287 -1.98 -12.16 18.59
C GLU A 287 -1.22 -13.45 18.93
N LEU A 288 -0.80 -14.22 17.93
CA LEU A 288 -0.18 -15.53 18.13
C LEU A 288 1.35 -15.45 18.24
N PHE A 289 1.97 -14.44 17.63
CA PHE A 289 3.43 -14.36 17.51
C PHE A 289 4.02 -13.00 17.86
N SER A 290 3.22 -12.05 18.37
CA SER A 290 3.65 -10.67 18.63
C SER A 290 4.32 -10.01 17.41
N TRP A 291 3.89 -10.38 16.21
CA TRP A 291 4.51 -9.98 14.96
C TRP A 291 3.74 -8.87 14.26
N GLU A 292 4.45 -7.85 13.81
CA GLU A 292 3.95 -6.85 12.87
C GLU A 292 4.96 -6.62 11.74
N ALA A 293 4.47 -6.67 10.49
CA ALA A 293 5.32 -6.61 9.31
C ALA A 293 6.06 -5.27 9.17
N GLY A 294 7.37 -5.36 8.96
CA GLY A 294 8.18 -4.24 8.47
C GLY A 294 8.53 -3.17 9.51
N LEU A 295 8.59 -3.50 10.80
CA LEU A 295 8.93 -2.52 11.85
C LEU A 295 10.45 -2.36 12.09
N THR A 296 11.23 -3.41 11.91
CA THR A 296 12.67 -3.40 12.15
C THR A 296 13.40 -4.30 11.15
N LEU A 297 14.67 -3.99 10.90
CA LEU A 297 15.59 -4.82 10.11
C LEU A 297 16.17 -5.98 10.92
N ASP A 298 16.10 -5.91 12.25
CA ASP A 298 16.74 -6.88 13.15
C ASP A 298 15.91 -8.14 13.38
N GLN A 299 14.68 -8.18 12.85
CA GLN A 299 13.76 -9.31 13.00
C GLN A 299 13.53 -9.96 11.64
N ARG A 300 13.83 -11.25 11.53
CA ARG A 300 13.54 -12.03 10.32
C ARG A 300 12.02 -12.23 10.16
N PRO A 301 11.51 -12.38 8.92
CA PRO A 301 10.10 -12.59 8.65
C PRO A 301 9.48 -13.72 9.50
N LEU A 302 8.22 -13.53 9.92
CA LEU A 302 7.51 -14.46 10.80
C LEU A 302 7.61 -15.94 10.38
N LEU A 303 7.42 -16.24 9.10
CA LEU A 303 7.38 -17.62 8.58
C LEU A 303 8.77 -18.16 8.18
N ASP A 304 9.83 -17.45 8.55
CA ASP A 304 11.23 -17.77 8.26
C ASP A 304 12.05 -18.02 9.55
N VAL A 305 11.38 -17.98 10.72
CA VAL A 305 11.96 -18.26 12.03
C VAL A 305 11.07 -19.25 12.75
N PHE A 306 11.70 -20.13 13.53
CA PHE A 306 11.03 -20.98 14.51
C PHE A 306 11.51 -20.58 15.90
N GLN A 307 10.60 -20.32 16.84
CA GLN A 307 10.93 -20.17 18.26
C GLN A 307 10.33 -21.31 19.07
N PRO A 308 11.10 -21.93 20.01
CA PRO A 308 10.58 -23.02 20.84
C PRO A 308 9.36 -22.65 21.69
N ASP A 309 9.20 -21.36 22.00
CA ASP A 309 8.10 -20.76 22.78
C ASP A 309 6.99 -20.15 21.91
N ASP A 310 7.03 -20.35 20.58
CA ASP A 310 5.91 -20.00 19.70
C ASP A 310 4.62 -20.71 20.15
N TYR A 311 3.47 -20.06 19.92
CA TYR A 311 2.16 -20.64 20.23
C TYR A 311 1.99 -22.00 19.52
N ASN A 312 1.80 -23.07 20.30
CA ASN A 312 1.76 -24.46 19.79
C ASN A 312 0.45 -25.20 20.10
N ASP A 313 -0.56 -24.56 20.71
CA ASP A 313 -1.79 -25.21 21.18
C ASP A 313 -2.70 -25.77 20.06
N PHE A 314 -2.36 -25.50 18.79
CA PHE A 314 -3.03 -26.05 17.62
C PHE A 314 -2.51 -27.43 17.19
N ILE A 315 -1.31 -27.84 17.65
CA ILE A 315 -0.81 -29.21 17.48
C ILE A 315 -1.41 -30.04 18.64
N ARG A 316 -2.50 -30.74 18.36
CA ARG A 316 -3.16 -31.66 19.29
C ARG A 316 -3.11 -33.09 18.76
#